data_AF-A0A2V2EKE7-F1
#
_entry.id   AF-A0A2V2EKE7-F1
#
_cell.length_a   1.000
_cell.length_b   1.000
_cell.length_c   1.000
_cell.angle_alpha   90.00
_cell.angle_beta   90.00
_cell.angle_gamma   90.00
#
_symmetry.space_group_name_H-M   'P 1'
#
loop_
_entity.id
_entity.type
_entity.pdbx_description
1 polymer ?
#
loop_
_entity_poly.entity_id
_entity_poly.type
_entity_poly.pdbx_seq_one_letter_code
_entity_poly.pdbx_strand_id
1 'polypeptide(L)'
;DQVDDPELLELVEMEIREMLSSYDFPGDEIPIIKGSALKALEYLQNGGVAKGSKECECIFELMDAVDQYIPEPERASDKPFLMPVEDVFSITGRGTVATGRVERGTVKVQDTVEIVGLSDEKRSTVVTGVEMFRKLLDQAIAGDNIGVLLRGIQRTDIERGQVLAKPGTIHPHTHFDSQVYVLTKEEGGRHTPFFSGYRPQFYFRTTDVTGTIKLPDGVEMVMPGDNIEMEITLITPIAMDEGLRFAIREGGRTVASGVVHNIIE
;
A
#
# COMPACT_ATOMS: atom_id res chain seq x y z
N ASP A 1 -2.79 21.65 25.20
CA ASP A 1 -3.66 21.57 26.42
C ASP A 1 -2.93 21.05 27.64
N GLN A 2 -1.88 20.25 27.47
CA GLN A 2 -0.95 19.82 28.53
C GLN A 2 0.35 20.66 28.58
N VAL A 3 0.53 21.57 27.63
CA VAL A 3 1.69 22.45 27.51
C VAL A 3 1.19 23.88 27.47
N ASP A 4 1.62 24.67 28.46
CA ASP A 4 1.28 26.09 28.60
C ASP A 4 2.43 27.01 28.16
N ASP A 5 3.63 26.46 27.96
CA ASP A 5 4.84 27.19 27.54
C ASP A 5 4.87 27.38 26.01
N PRO A 6 4.74 28.62 25.50
CA PRO A 6 4.81 28.89 24.07
C PRO A 6 6.16 28.56 23.45
N GLU A 7 7.28 28.73 24.18
CA GLU A 7 8.63 28.47 23.67
C GLU A 7 8.80 26.97 23.39
N LEU A 8 8.24 26.11 24.24
CA LEU A 8 8.28 24.66 24.04
C LEU A 8 7.46 24.24 22.80
N LEU A 9 6.32 24.90 22.54
CA LEU A 9 5.51 24.62 21.35
C LEU A 9 6.21 25.05 20.06
N GLU A 10 6.93 26.17 20.08
CA GLU A 10 7.75 26.63 18.96
C GLU A 10 8.94 25.70 18.72
N LEU A 11 9.61 25.24 19.78
CA LEU A 11 10.70 24.27 19.69
C LEU A 11 10.24 22.95 19.05
N VAL A 12 9.12 22.39 19.51
CA VAL A 12 8.56 21.15 18.93
C VAL A 12 8.19 21.34 17.46
N GLU A 13 7.63 22.49 17.09
CA GLU A 13 7.34 22.78 15.69
C GLU A 13 8.61 22.80 14.85
N MET A 14 9.67 23.47 15.31
CA MET A 14 10.97 23.52 14.64
C MET A 14 11.56 22.11 14.44
N GLU A 15 11.55 21.27 15.48
CA GLU A 15 12.05 19.88 15.40
C GLU A 15 11.28 19.04 14.37
N ILE A 16 9.95 19.18 14.32
CA ILE A 16 9.11 18.47 13.34
C ILE A 16 9.45 18.91 11.91
N ARG A 17 9.63 20.22 11.69
CA ARG A 17 9.97 20.76 10.37
C ARG A 17 11.35 20.28 9.91
N GLU A 18 12.35 20.33 10.79
CA GLU A 18 13.69 19.81 10.49
C GLU A 18 13.66 18.31 10.16
N MET A 19 12.90 17.53 10.92
CA MET A 19 12.72 16.11 10.65
C MET A 19 12.07 15.88 9.28
N LEU A 20 10.99 16.59 8.94
CA LEU A 20 10.35 16.47 7.63
C LEU A 20 11.29 16.84 6.48
N SER A 21 12.03 17.94 6.62
CA SER A 21 13.04 18.38 5.65
C SER A 21 14.17 17.35 5.49
N SER A 22 14.55 16.64 6.55
CA SER A 22 15.56 15.56 6.47
C SER A 22 15.12 14.34 5.65
N TYR A 23 13.81 14.20 5.39
CA TYR A 23 13.22 13.17 4.54
C TYR A 23 12.71 13.73 3.19
N ASP A 24 13.25 14.86 2.74
CA ASP A 24 12.92 15.53 1.48
C ASP A 24 11.45 15.99 1.36
N PHE A 25 10.75 16.16 2.49
CA PHE A 25 9.46 16.85 2.52
C PHE A 25 9.66 18.37 2.64
N PRO A 26 8.73 19.20 2.15
CA PRO A 26 8.81 20.66 2.29
C PRO A 26 8.45 21.09 3.72
N GLY A 27 9.34 20.80 4.68
CA GLY A 27 9.09 20.96 6.11
C GLY A 27 8.67 22.38 6.50
N ASP A 28 9.18 23.40 5.82
CA ASP A 28 8.81 24.81 6.05
C ASP A 28 7.41 25.18 5.52
N GLU A 29 6.88 24.44 4.53
CA GLU A 29 5.61 24.73 3.88
C GLU A 29 4.45 23.92 4.46
N ILE A 30 4.74 22.76 5.07
CA ILE A 30 3.71 21.86 5.61
C ILE A 30 2.92 22.57 6.73
N PRO A 31 1.57 22.60 6.66
CA PRO A 31 0.74 23.15 7.73
C PRO A 31 0.90 22.37 9.04
N ILE A 32 1.18 23.07 10.14
CA ILE A 32 1.25 22.49 11.48
C ILE A 32 0.14 23.13 12.32
N ILE A 33 -0.87 22.31 12.66
CA ILE A 33 -2.04 22.77 13.42
C ILE A 33 -1.88 22.40 14.89
N LYS A 34 -1.92 23.41 15.76
CA LYS A 34 -1.77 23.26 17.21
C LYS A 34 -3.15 23.11 17.85
N GLY A 35 -3.39 22.01 18.57
CA GLY A 35 -4.72 21.74 19.12
C GLY A 35 -4.76 20.64 20.18
N SER A 36 -5.97 20.31 20.64
CA SER A 36 -6.23 19.13 21.47
C SER A 36 -7.42 18.36 20.93
N ALA A 37 -7.14 17.21 20.31
CA ALA A 37 -8.17 16.29 19.84
C ALA A 37 -9.04 15.76 20.99
N LEU A 38 -8.46 15.61 22.19
CA LEU A 38 -9.19 15.16 23.38
C LEU A 38 -10.24 16.18 23.79
N LYS A 39 -9.87 17.46 23.93
CA LYS A 39 -10.83 18.52 24.31
C LYS A 39 -11.94 18.69 23.28
N ALA A 40 -11.61 18.61 21.99
CA ALA A 40 -12.60 18.65 20.92
C ALA A 40 -13.61 17.49 21.05
N LEU A 41 -13.13 16.27 21.31
CA LEU A 41 -13.98 15.09 21.46
C LEU A 41 -14.86 15.14 22.72
N GLU A 42 -14.27 15.48 23.87
CA GLU A 42 -14.99 15.59 25.14
C GLU A 42 -16.10 16.65 25.06
N TYR A 43 -15.83 17.78 24.40
CA TYR A 43 -16.84 18.81 24.17
C TYR A 43 -18.05 18.28 23.41
N LEU A 44 -17.84 17.50 22.34
CA LEU A 44 -18.92 16.90 21.56
C LEU A 44 -19.67 15.81 22.31
N GLN A 45 -18.96 14.97 23.06
CA GLN A 45 -19.58 13.93 23.89
C GLN A 45 -20.48 14.53 24.98
N ASN A 46 -20.15 15.74 25.45
CA ASN A 46 -20.95 16.50 26.41
C ASN A 46 -22.08 17.32 25.76
N GLY A 47 -22.40 17.05 24.49
CA GLY A 47 -23.51 17.71 23.78
C GLY A 47 -23.16 19.05 23.16
N GLY A 48 -21.88 19.41 23.08
CA GLY A 48 -21.39 20.57 22.36
C GLY A 48 -21.65 20.49 20.85
N VAL A 49 -21.67 21.65 20.19
CA VAL A 49 -21.87 21.75 18.74
C VAL A 49 -20.52 21.99 18.07
N ALA A 50 -20.11 21.09 17.17
CA ALA A 50 -18.80 21.15 16.54
C ALA A 50 -18.54 22.48 15.82
N LYS A 51 -19.47 22.91 14.97
CA LYS A 51 -19.26 24.06 14.09
C LYS A 51 -19.30 25.36 14.90
N GLY A 52 -18.20 26.11 14.87
CA GLY A 52 -18.08 27.42 15.53
C GLY A 52 -17.73 27.36 17.02
N SER A 53 -17.43 26.18 17.57
CA SER A 53 -16.89 26.06 18.93
C SER A 53 -15.36 26.21 18.92
N LYS A 54 -14.84 26.85 19.96
CA LYS A 54 -13.39 27.04 20.14
C LYS A 54 -12.67 25.70 20.34
N GLU A 55 -13.33 24.77 21.01
CA GLU A 55 -12.81 23.45 21.32
C GLU A 55 -12.58 22.60 20.06
N CYS A 56 -13.35 22.86 18.99
CA CYS A 56 -13.24 22.13 17.73
C CYS A 56 -12.50 22.92 16.64
N GLU A 57 -12.11 24.17 16.88
CA GLU A 57 -11.49 25.07 15.89
C GLU A 57 -10.25 24.43 15.25
N CYS A 58 -9.34 23.87 16.04
CA CYS A 58 -8.14 23.19 15.54
C CYS A 58 -8.46 21.97 14.65
N ILE A 59 -9.62 21.32 14.83
CA ILE A 59 -10.04 20.22 13.96
C ILE A 59 -10.53 20.78 12.62
N PHE A 60 -11.27 21.88 12.62
CA PHE A 60 -11.68 22.54 11.37
C PHE A 60 -10.47 23.11 10.63
N GLU A 61 -9.53 23.76 11.31
CA GLU A 61 -8.26 24.20 10.70
C GLU A 61 -7.47 23.04 10.10
N LEU A 62 -7.43 21.88 10.76
CA LEU A 62 -6.83 20.67 10.22
C LEU A 62 -7.55 20.18 8.97
N MET A 63 -8.88 20.14 8.97
CA MET A 63 -9.65 19.72 7.79
C MET A 63 -9.49 20.71 6.63
N ASP A 64 -9.48 22.02 6.90
CA ASP A 64 -9.24 23.06 5.90
C ASP A 64 -7.83 22.94 5.32
N ALA A 65 -6.82 22.69 6.15
CA ALA A 65 -5.46 22.44 5.70
C ALA A 65 -5.36 21.17 4.84
N VAL A 66 -6.06 20.09 5.21
CA VAL A 66 -6.14 18.87 4.38
C VAL A 66 -6.76 19.18 3.02
N ASP A 67 -7.89 19.88 2.98
CA ASP A 67 -8.61 20.21 1.75
C ASP A 67 -7.80 21.15 0.82
N GLN A 68 -6.97 22.04 1.39
CA GLN A 68 -6.21 23.03 0.62
C GLN A 68 -4.79 22.59 0.26
N TYR A 69 -4.10 21.89 1.16
CA TYR A 69 -2.69 21.56 1.02
C TYR A 69 -2.46 20.19 0.35
N ILE A 70 -3.36 19.22 0.57
CA ILE A 70 -3.24 17.91 -0.07
C ILE A 70 -3.94 17.99 -1.42
N PRO A 71 -3.19 18.02 -2.55
CA PRO A 71 -3.81 18.09 -3.86
C PRO A 71 -4.67 16.84 -4.09
N GLU A 72 -5.76 16.99 -4.84
CA GLU A 72 -6.53 15.83 -5.29
C GLU A 72 -5.60 14.93 -6.13
N PRO A 73 -5.33 13.69 -5.70
CA PRO A 73 -4.39 12.85 -6.42
C PRO A 73 -4.98 12.50 -7.78
N GLU A 74 -4.15 12.57 -8.82
CA GLU A 74 -4.52 12.03 -10.12
C GLU A 74 -4.82 10.54 -9.97
N ARG A 75 -6.10 10.19 -10.08
CA ARG A 75 -6.54 8.80 -10.05
C ARG A 75 -6.15 8.18 -11.38
N ALA A 76 -5.43 7.06 -11.34
CA ALA A 76 -5.04 6.30 -12.52
C ALA A 76 -6.23 5.53 -13.15
N SER A 77 -7.42 6.14 -13.22
CA SER A 77 -8.69 5.52 -13.62
C SER A 77 -8.75 5.11 -15.08
N ASP A 78 -7.93 5.72 -15.94
CA ASP A 78 -7.82 5.39 -17.37
C ASP A 78 -6.94 4.16 -17.64
N LYS A 79 -6.19 3.68 -16.64
CA LYS A 79 -5.37 2.47 -16.76
C LYS A 79 -6.25 1.21 -16.68
N PRO A 80 -5.76 0.05 -17.13
CA PRO A 80 -6.44 -1.22 -16.87
C PRO A 80 -6.72 -1.45 -15.38
N PHE A 81 -7.92 -1.94 -15.06
CA PHE A 81 -8.33 -2.25 -13.69
C PHE A 81 -7.34 -3.19 -13.01
N LEU A 82 -6.93 -2.83 -11.79
CA LEU A 82 -6.17 -3.68 -10.88
C LEU A 82 -6.55 -3.37 -9.44
N MET A 83 -6.94 -4.40 -8.69
CA MET A 83 -7.26 -4.32 -7.27
C MET A 83 -6.61 -5.50 -6.54
N PRO A 84 -5.65 -5.25 -5.63
CA PRO A 84 -5.07 -6.30 -4.81
C PRO A 84 -6.08 -6.83 -3.82
N VAL A 85 -6.12 -8.15 -3.63
CA VAL A 85 -7.02 -8.79 -2.68
C VAL A 85 -6.40 -8.71 -1.29
N GLU A 86 -7.08 -8.02 -0.39
CA GLU A 86 -6.71 -7.85 1.03
C GLU A 86 -7.38 -8.91 1.92
N ASP A 87 -8.65 -9.21 1.65
CA ASP A 87 -9.42 -10.23 2.38
C ASP A 87 -10.56 -10.80 1.51
N VAL A 88 -11.08 -11.96 1.91
CA VAL A 88 -12.12 -12.70 1.19
C VAL A 88 -13.19 -13.20 2.15
N PHE A 89 -14.43 -12.77 1.89
CA PHE A 89 -15.61 -13.13 2.67
C PHE A 89 -16.58 -13.98 1.84
N SER A 90 -17.28 -14.90 2.50
CA SER A 90 -18.43 -15.58 1.91
C SER A 90 -19.70 -15.03 2.55
N ILE A 91 -20.55 -14.43 1.73
CA ILE A 91 -21.82 -13.84 2.17
C ILE A 91 -22.95 -14.80 1.80
N THR A 92 -23.61 -15.36 2.81
CA THR A 92 -24.72 -16.31 2.65
C THR A 92 -25.78 -15.74 1.70
N GLY A 93 -26.09 -16.47 0.63
CA GLY A 93 -27.09 -16.07 -0.36
C GLY A 93 -26.65 -15.02 -1.39
N ARG A 94 -25.45 -14.42 -1.26
CA ARG A 94 -24.89 -13.50 -2.27
C ARG A 94 -23.70 -14.10 -3.01
N GLY A 95 -22.79 -14.78 -2.30
CA GLY A 95 -21.57 -15.37 -2.89
C GLY A 95 -20.29 -14.84 -2.24
N THR A 96 -19.17 -14.99 -2.97
CA THR A 96 -17.83 -14.60 -2.50
C THR A 96 -17.54 -13.14 -2.82
N VAL A 97 -17.11 -12.40 -1.79
CA VAL A 97 -16.70 -11.00 -1.87
C VAL A 97 -15.20 -10.90 -1.60
N ALA A 98 -14.46 -10.34 -2.55
CA ALA A 98 -13.06 -9.97 -2.35
C ALA A 98 -12.97 -8.48 -2.03
N THR A 99 -12.24 -8.11 -0.98
CA THR A 99 -12.04 -6.71 -0.59
C THR A 99 -10.64 -6.23 -0.91
N GLY A 100 -10.53 -4.95 -1.24
CA GLY A 100 -9.25 -4.28 -1.42
C GLY A 100 -9.40 -2.85 -1.89
N ARG A 101 -8.28 -2.13 -1.91
CA ARG A 101 -8.18 -0.83 -2.57
C ARG A 101 -7.97 -1.00 -4.08
N VAL A 102 -8.73 -0.29 -4.90
CA VAL A 102 -8.46 -0.22 -6.35
C VAL A 102 -7.16 0.56 -6.56
N GLU A 103 -6.13 -0.12 -7.05
CA GLU A 103 -4.81 0.49 -7.30
C GLU A 103 -4.84 1.38 -8.54
N ARG A 104 -5.48 0.90 -9.61
CA ARG A 104 -5.61 1.61 -10.88
C ARG A 104 -6.84 1.15 -11.66
N GLY A 105 -7.27 1.98 -12.60
CA GLY A 105 -8.40 1.72 -13.47
C GLY A 105 -9.77 1.87 -12.82
N THR A 106 -10.76 1.28 -13.48
CA THR A 106 -12.18 1.33 -13.10
C THR A 106 -12.78 -0.06 -13.24
N VAL A 107 -13.67 -0.46 -12.33
CA VAL A 107 -14.47 -1.68 -12.42
C VAL A 107 -15.95 -1.36 -12.26
N LYS A 108 -16.78 -2.00 -13.07
CA LYS A 108 -18.24 -1.86 -13.06
C LYS A 108 -18.91 -3.18 -12.76
N VAL A 109 -20.14 -3.13 -12.29
CA VAL A 109 -20.99 -4.32 -12.26
C VAL A 109 -21.14 -4.85 -13.69
N GLN A 110 -21.06 -6.17 -13.85
CA GLN A 110 -21.01 -6.93 -15.10
C GLN A 110 -19.68 -6.96 -15.84
N ASP A 111 -18.65 -6.26 -15.36
CA ASP A 111 -17.31 -6.40 -15.95
C ASP A 111 -16.75 -7.80 -15.72
N THR A 112 -15.99 -8.27 -16.71
CA THR A 112 -15.20 -9.51 -16.59
C THR A 112 -13.82 -9.15 -16.03
N VAL A 113 -13.38 -9.89 -15.01
CA VAL A 113 -12.07 -9.72 -14.35
C VAL A 113 -11.35 -11.07 -14.26
N GLU A 114 -10.03 -11.03 -14.21
CA GLU A 114 -9.18 -12.19 -13.92
C GLU A 114 -8.67 -12.14 -12.47
N ILE A 115 -8.68 -13.30 -11.82
CA ILE A 115 -7.96 -13.54 -10.57
C ILE A 115 -6.57 -14.04 -10.97
N VAL A 116 -5.52 -13.30 -10.55
CA VAL A 116 -4.13 -13.55 -10.97
C VAL A 116 -3.20 -13.58 -9.76
N GLY A 117 -2.22 -14.49 -9.77
CA GLY A 117 -1.22 -14.67 -8.72
C GLY A 117 -1.44 -15.93 -7.90
N LEU A 118 -0.39 -16.36 -7.20
CA LEU A 118 -0.30 -17.58 -6.39
C LEU A 118 -0.40 -18.91 -7.16
N SER A 119 -0.72 -18.84 -8.45
CA SER A 119 -0.78 -19.93 -9.42
C SER A 119 -0.47 -19.38 -10.81
N ASP A 120 0.00 -20.24 -11.71
CA ASP A 120 0.14 -19.91 -13.14
C ASP A 120 -1.23 -19.80 -13.83
N GLU A 121 -2.25 -20.49 -13.30
CA GLU A 121 -3.59 -20.48 -13.86
C GLU A 121 -4.32 -19.19 -13.50
N LYS A 122 -4.76 -18.47 -14.54
CA LYS A 122 -5.67 -17.32 -14.39
C LYS A 122 -7.11 -17.80 -14.40
N ARG A 123 -7.93 -17.27 -13.51
CA ARG A 123 -9.37 -17.56 -13.48
C ARG A 123 -10.19 -16.32 -13.83
N SER A 124 -10.99 -16.42 -14.89
CA SER A 124 -11.94 -15.37 -15.26
C SER A 124 -13.24 -15.49 -14.47
N THR A 125 -13.81 -14.36 -14.05
CA THR A 125 -15.12 -14.26 -13.42
C THR A 125 -15.80 -12.94 -13.78
N VAL A 126 -17.09 -12.82 -13.47
CA VAL A 126 -17.88 -11.62 -13.69
C VAL A 126 -18.19 -10.96 -12.36
N VAL A 127 -17.96 -9.65 -12.29
CA VAL A 127 -18.35 -8.81 -11.16
C VAL A 127 -19.87 -8.69 -11.12
N THR A 128 -20.50 -9.11 -10.03
CA THR A 128 -21.96 -9.06 -9.86
C THR A 128 -22.41 -7.99 -8.88
N GLY A 129 -21.48 -7.34 -8.19
CA GLY A 129 -21.75 -6.23 -7.31
C GLY A 129 -20.47 -5.55 -6.86
N VAL A 130 -20.55 -4.24 -6.65
CA VAL A 130 -19.49 -3.43 -6.07
C VAL A 130 -20.08 -2.69 -4.88
N GLU A 131 -19.39 -2.74 -3.74
CA GLU A 131 -19.89 -2.19 -2.48
C GLU A 131 -18.79 -1.44 -1.73
N MET A 132 -19.11 -0.27 -1.19
CA MET A 132 -18.22 0.49 -0.29
C MET A 132 -19.01 0.83 0.97
N PHE A 133 -18.56 0.38 2.14
CA PHE A 133 -19.21 0.64 3.44
C PHE A 133 -20.74 0.41 3.44
N ARG A 134 -21.20 -0.76 2.96
CA ARG A 134 -22.63 -1.14 2.87
C ARG A 134 -23.45 -0.31 1.87
N LYS A 135 -22.81 0.48 1.01
CA LYS A 135 -23.45 1.19 -0.09
C LYS A 135 -23.12 0.49 -1.40
N LEU A 136 -24.14 0.18 -2.19
CA LEU A 136 -23.97 -0.36 -3.53
C LEU A 136 -23.50 0.75 -4.47
N LEU A 137 -22.53 0.42 -5.31
CA LEU A 137 -21.98 1.31 -6.33
C LEU A 137 -22.17 0.66 -7.71
N ASP A 138 -22.46 1.48 -8.72
CA ASP A 138 -22.50 1.02 -10.11
C ASP A 138 -21.10 0.79 -10.68
N GLN A 139 -20.12 1.54 -10.17
CA GLN A 139 -18.71 1.47 -10.52
C GLN A 139 -17.82 1.88 -9.36
N ALA A 140 -16.57 1.43 -9.37
CA ALA A 140 -15.51 1.91 -8.50
C ALA A 140 -14.27 2.28 -9.31
N ILE A 141 -13.54 3.27 -8.82
CA ILE A 141 -12.37 3.84 -9.47
C ILE A 141 -11.13 3.73 -8.58
N ALA A 142 -9.96 4.00 -9.14
CA ALA A 142 -8.71 4.03 -8.39
C ALA A 142 -8.81 4.86 -7.10
N GLY A 143 -8.29 4.32 -6.00
CA GLY A 143 -8.35 4.89 -4.65
C GLY A 143 -9.52 4.39 -3.79
N ASP A 144 -10.57 3.83 -4.40
CA ASP A 144 -11.73 3.34 -3.66
C ASP A 144 -11.41 2.04 -2.90
N ASN A 145 -11.80 1.95 -1.62
CA ASN A 145 -11.73 0.70 -0.84
C ASN A 145 -13.09 0.00 -0.94
N ILE A 146 -13.13 -1.14 -1.63
CA ILE A 146 -14.38 -1.77 -2.04
C ILE A 146 -14.42 -3.25 -1.68
N GLY A 147 -15.63 -3.81 -1.64
CA GLY A 147 -15.90 -5.23 -1.78
C GLY A 147 -16.47 -5.52 -3.17
N VAL A 148 -15.87 -6.48 -3.87
CA VAL A 148 -16.28 -6.93 -5.20
C VAL A 148 -16.90 -8.32 -5.08
N LEU A 149 -18.19 -8.45 -5.43
CA LEU A 149 -18.88 -9.73 -5.46
C LEU A 149 -18.59 -10.47 -6.78
N LEU A 150 -18.12 -11.71 -6.69
CA LEU A 150 -17.65 -12.48 -7.84
C LEU A 150 -18.58 -13.65 -8.16
N ARG A 151 -18.95 -13.80 -9.44
CA ARG A 151 -19.84 -14.88 -9.89
C ARG A 151 -19.12 -16.23 -9.90
N GLY A 152 -19.71 -17.21 -9.22
CA GLY A 152 -19.28 -18.61 -9.31
C GLY A 152 -17.90 -18.89 -8.72
N ILE A 153 -17.35 -17.95 -7.95
CA ILE A 153 -16.09 -18.11 -7.22
C ILE A 153 -16.43 -18.56 -5.81
N GLN A 154 -15.77 -19.61 -5.32
CA GLN A 154 -15.82 -20.00 -3.92
C GLN A 154 -14.72 -19.29 -3.14
N ARG A 155 -14.86 -19.21 -1.81
CA ARG A 155 -13.82 -18.64 -0.94
C ARG A 155 -12.47 -19.36 -1.07
N THR A 156 -12.46 -20.63 -1.46
CA THR A 156 -11.23 -21.41 -1.68
C THR A 156 -10.59 -21.17 -3.05
N ASP A 157 -11.29 -20.49 -3.96
CA ASP A 157 -10.80 -20.20 -5.32
C ASP A 157 -10.13 -18.81 -5.43
N ILE A 158 -10.18 -18.03 -4.34
CA ILE A 158 -9.59 -16.70 -4.28
C ILE A 158 -9.05 -16.45 -2.87
N GLU A 159 -7.85 -15.90 -2.78
CA GLU A 159 -7.21 -15.64 -1.50
C GLU A 159 -6.43 -14.33 -1.49
N ARG A 160 -6.06 -13.90 -0.28
CA ARG A 160 -5.22 -12.73 -0.08
C ARG A 160 -3.89 -12.91 -0.80
N GLY A 161 -3.47 -11.85 -1.48
CA GLY A 161 -2.22 -11.83 -2.23
C GLY A 161 -2.36 -12.13 -3.72
N GLN A 162 -3.56 -12.49 -4.16
CA GLN A 162 -3.94 -12.40 -5.57
C GLN A 162 -4.38 -10.97 -5.91
N VAL A 163 -4.53 -10.69 -7.20
CA VAL A 163 -5.12 -9.46 -7.71
C VAL A 163 -6.35 -9.77 -8.55
N LEU A 164 -7.35 -8.90 -8.49
CA LEU A 164 -8.37 -8.80 -9.52
C LEU A 164 -7.89 -7.81 -10.57
N ALA A 165 -7.85 -8.23 -11.83
CA ALA A 165 -7.35 -7.39 -12.92
C ALA A 165 -8.24 -7.45 -14.15
N LYS A 166 -8.13 -6.42 -15.00
CA LYS A 166 -8.69 -6.48 -16.35
C LYS A 166 -8.04 -7.68 -17.09
N PRO A 167 -8.81 -8.52 -17.81
CA PRO A 167 -8.27 -9.71 -18.43
C PRO A 167 -7.08 -9.42 -19.37
N GLY A 168 -6.02 -10.21 -19.23
CA GLY A 168 -4.82 -10.11 -20.07
C GLY A 168 -3.93 -8.89 -19.82
N THR A 169 -4.14 -8.15 -18.73
CA THR A 169 -3.38 -6.90 -18.46
C THR A 169 -2.32 -7.01 -17.39
N ILE A 170 -2.28 -8.13 -16.66
CA ILE A 170 -1.20 -8.48 -15.74
C ILE A 170 -1.01 -10.00 -15.77
N HIS A 171 0.22 -10.44 -15.60
CA HIS A 171 0.60 -11.85 -15.68
C HIS A 171 1.34 -12.26 -14.40
N PRO A 172 1.19 -13.52 -13.97
CA PRO A 172 1.94 -14.04 -12.86
C PRO A 172 3.37 -14.38 -13.33
N HIS A 173 4.37 -13.97 -12.55
CA HIS A 173 5.78 -14.18 -12.84
C HIS A 173 6.51 -14.69 -11.60
N THR A 174 7.62 -15.37 -11.82
CA THR A 174 8.48 -15.87 -10.74
C THR A 174 9.89 -15.33 -10.81
N HIS A 175 10.35 -14.90 -11.99
CA HIS A 175 11.74 -14.57 -12.23
C HIS A 175 11.87 -13.17 -12.82
N PHE A 176 12.63 -12.31 -12.14
CA PHE A 176 12.79 -10.92 -12.55
C PHE A 176 14.10 -10.34 -12.06
N ASP A 177 14.57 -9.33 -12.78
CA ASP A 177 15.64 -8.43 -12.35
C ASP A 177 15.05 -7.26 -11.57
N SER A 178 15.79 -6.78 -10.58
CA SER A 178 15.34 -5.69 -9.72
C SER A 178 16.47 -4.74 -9.36
N GLN A 179 16.10 -3.48 -9.06
CA GLN A 179 16.98 -2.53 -8.39
C GLN A 179 16.57 -2.44 -6.92
N VAL A 180 17.53 -2.66 -6.02
CA VAL A 180 17.29 -2.82 -4.59
C VAL A 180 18.20 -1.91 -3.78
N TYR A 181 17.61 -1.17 -2.85
CA TYR A 181 18.31 -0.47 -1.77
C TYR A 181 18.26 -1.30 -0.50
N VAL A 182 19.42 -1.64 0.07
CA VAL A 182 19.53 -2.39 1.32
C VAL A 182 19.55 -1.43 2.49
N LEU A 183 18.60 -1.57 3.42
CA LEU A 183 18.48 -0.68 4.57
C LEU A 183 19.68 -0.86 5.50
N THR A 184 20.24 0.26 5.94
CA THR A 184 21.23 0.35 7.00
C THR A 184 20.68 -0.11 8.35
N LYS A 185 21.57 -0.31 9.31
CA LYS A 185 21.20 -0.63 10.69
C LYS A 185 20.32 0.48 11.30
N GLU A 186 20.67 1.73 11.05
CA GLU A 186 20.02 2.92 11.59
C GLU A 186 18.59 3.05 11.06
N GLU A 187 18.33 2.60 9.83
CA GLU A 187 17.00 2.49 9.22
C GLU A 187 16.22 1.24 9.69
N GLY A 188 16.76 0.46 10.62
CA GLY A 188 16.15 -0.77 11.14
C GLY A 188 16.37 -2.02 10.30
N GLY A 189 17.27 -1.94 9.32
CA GLY A 189 17.67 -3.04 8.43
C GLY A 189 18.67 -4.01 9.04
N ARG A 190 19.60 -4.49 8.22
CA ARG A 190 20.58 -5.51 8.63
C ARG A 190 21.81 -4.88 9.28
N HIS A 191 22.45 -5.66 10.15
CA HIS A 191 23.79 -5.35 10.69
C HIS A 191 24.92 -5.97 9.87
N THR A 192 24.62 -7.07 9.16
CA THR A 192 25.60 -7.91 8.48
C THR A 192 25.25 -8.05 6.99
N PRO A 193 26.26 -8.26 6.14
CA PRO A 193 26.03 -8.49 4.72
C PRO A 193 25.20 -9.75 4.45
N PHE A 194 24.76 -9.90 3.21
CA PHE A 194 24.22 -11.14 2.67
C PHE A 194 24.85 -11.48 1.32
N PHE A 195 24.66 -12.72 0.88
CA PHE A 195 25.34 -13.34 -0.27
C PHE A 195 24.32 -13.88 -1.27
N SER A 196 24.77 -14.24 -2.46
CA SER A 196 23.98 -15.06 -3.40
C SER A 196 23.44 -16.32 -2.73
N GLY A 197 22.22 -16.71 -3.07
CA GLY A 197 21.49 -17.81 -2.43
C GLY A 197 20.75 -17.39 -1.16
N TYR A 198 20.75 -16.11 -0.80
CA TYR A 198 19.93 -15.59 0.29
C TYR A 198 18.43 -15.76 0.01
N ARG A 199 17.65 -16.22 1.00
CA ARG A 199 16.24 -16.58 0.86
C ARG A 199 15.28 -15.82 1.79
N PRO A 200 15.07 -14.51 1.59
CA PRO A 200 14.14 -13.72 2.39
C PRO A 200 12.68 -13.85 1.91
N GLN A 201 11.77 -13.16 2.61
CA GLN A 201 10.40 -12.94 2.15
C GLN A 201 10.30 -11.63 1.35
N PHE A 202 9.61 -11.66 0.22
CA PHE A 202 9.35 -10.52 -0.65
C PHE A 202 7.89 -10.13 -0.52
N TYR A 203 7.65 -8.86 -0.20
CA TYR A 203 6.34 -8.29 0.01
C TYR A 203 5.92 -7.49 -1.22
N PHE A 204 4.96 -8.04 -1.97
CA PHE A 204 4.31 -7.38 -3.10
C PHE A 204 2.88 -7.07 -2.72
N ARG A 205 2.54 -5.78 -2.60
CA ARG A 205 1.18 -5.34 -2.25
C ARG A 205 0.65 -6.02 -0.98
N THR A 206 -0.23 -7.00 -1.09
CA THR A 206 -0.89 -7.73 0.01
C THR A 206 -0.30 -9.12 0.27
N THR A 207 0.66 -9.54 -0.57
CA THR A 207 1.29 -10.86 -0.58
C THR A 207 2.70 -10.81 -0.03
N ASP A 208 3.08 -11.85 0.69
CA ASP A 208 4.46 -12.20 0.94
C ASP A 208 4.80 -13.57 0.36
N VAL A 209 5.96 -13.67 -0.27
CA VAL A 209 6.43 -14.88 -0.94
C VAL A 209 7.92 -15.05 -0.72
N THR A 210 8.36 -16.27 -0.49
CA THR A 210 9.79 -16.55 -0.37
C THR A 210 10.44 -16.49 -1.74
N GLY A 211 11.60 -15.87 -1.84
CA GLY A 211 12.40 -15.88 -3.06
C GLY A 211 13.85 -16.23 -2.78
N THR A 212 14.62 -16.43 -3.82
CA THR A 212 16.07 -16.60 -3.76
C THR A 212 16.73 -15.49 -4.55
N ILE A 213 17.77 -14.90 -3.97
CA ILE A 213 18.52 -13.81 -4.58
C ILE A 213 19.79 -14.35 -5.23
N LYS A 214 20.06 -13.90 -6.45
CA LYS A 214 21.34 -14.05 -7.13
C LYS A 214 21.95 -12.67 -7.38
N LEU A 215 23.16 -12.49 -6.87
CA LEU A 215 23.93 -11.26 -7.08
C LEU A 215 24.57 -11.26 -8.48
N PRO A 216 24.91 -10.08 -9.02
CA PRO A 216 25.64 -9.97 -10.28
C PRO A 216 26.99 -10.68 -10.24
N ASP A 217 27.47 -11.15 -11.39
CA ASP A 217 28.77 -11.80 -11.51
C ASP A 217 29.90 -10.89 -10.98
N GLY A 218 30.73 -11.43 -10.10
CA GLY A 218 31.83 -10.69 -9.46
C GLY A 218 31.43 -9.96 -8.17
N VAL A 219 30.15 -9.92 -7.79
CA VAL A 219 29.71 -9.41 -6.48
C VAL A 219 29.57 -10.58 -5.50
N GLU A 220 30.47 -10.64 -4.52
CA GLU A 220 30.43 -11.71 -3.51
C GLU A 220 29.38 -11.46 -2.43
N MET A 221 29.23 -10.20 -1.98
CA MET A 221 28.34 -9.84 -0.88
C MET A 221 27.78 -8.43 -1.03
N VAL A 222 26.64 -8.18 -0.39
CA VAL A 222 25.97 -6.86 -0.35
C VAL A 222 25.93 -6.34 1.06
N MET A 223 26.33 -5.08 1.25
CA MET A 223 26.37 -4.41 2.54
C MET A 223 25.08 -3.61 2.80
N PRO A 224 24.67 -3.45 4.07
CA PRO A 224 23.66 -2.47 4.44
C PRO A 224 24.06 -1.06 3.96
N GLY A 225 23.15 -0.37 3.28
CA GLY A 225 23.36 0.94 2.63
C GLY A 225 23.63 0.87 1.12
N ASP A 226 23.86 -0.31 0.55
CA ASP A 226 24.13 -0.46 -0.88
C ASP A 226 22.87 -0.31 -1.75
N ASN A 227 23.07 0.22 -2.95
CA ASN A 227 22.12 0.12 -4.06
C ASN A 227 22.67 -0.89 -5.07
N ILE A 228 21.92 -1.93 -5.39
CA ILE A 228 22.40 -3.02 -6.23
C ILE A 228 21.30 -3.61 -7.11
N GLU A 229 21.69 -4.09 -8.29
CA GLU A 229 20.84 -4.91 -9.15
C GLU A 229 20.89 -6.37 -8.74
N MET A 230 19.73 -7.04 -8.68
CA MET A 230 19.63 -8.42 -8.23
C MET A 230 18.63 -9.20 -9.07
N GLU A 231 18.99 -10.43 -9.42
CA GLU A 231 18.11 -11.42 -10.04
C GLU A 231 17.37 -12.17 -8.91
N ILE A 232 16.04 -12.21 -8.97
CA ILE A 232 15.18 -12.79 -7.93
C ILE A 232 14.30 -13.88 -8.53
N THR A 233 14.31 -15.05 -7.91
CA THR A 233 13.41 -16.16 -8.24
C THR A 233 12.46 -16.45 -7.06
N LEU A 234 11.16 -16.26 -7.25
CA LEU A 234 10.11 -16.53 -6.28
C LEU A 234 9.70 -18.01 -6.31
N ILE A 235 9.32 -18.56 -5.15
CA ILE A 235 8.82 -19.95 -5.08
C ILE A 235 7.38 -20.10 -5.60
N THR A 236 6.69 -18.99 -5.81
CA THR A 236 5.28 -18.95 -6.22
C THR A 236 5.06 -17.78 -7.17
N PRO A 237 4.28 -17.95 -8.26
CA PRO A 237 4.02 -16.88 -9.21
C PRO A 237 3.26 -15.71 -8.59
N ILE A 238 3.71 -14.48 -8.84
CA ILE A 238 3.08 -13.24 -8.35
C ILE A 238 2.70 -12.35 -9.53
N ALA A 239 1.52 -11.74 -9.47
CA ALA A 239 1.09 -10.77 -10.45
C ALA A 239 1.96 -9.50 -10.38
N MET A 240 2.84 -9.30 -11.35
CA MET A 240 3.77 -8.16 -11.38
C MET A 240 3.91 -7.55 -12.77
N ASP A 241 4.29 -6.29 -12.79
CA ASP A 241 4.70 -5.53 -13.98
C ASP A 241 6.05 -4.87 -13.65
N GLU A 242 6.80 -4.46 -14.68
CA GLU A 242 7.95 -3.58 -14.51
C GLU A 242 7.55 -2.28 -13.77
N GLY A 243 8.42 -1.82 -12.88
CA GLY A 243 8.17 -0.68 -12.00
C GLY A 243 7.38 -1.01 -10.72
N LEU A 244 6.92 -2.25 -10.53
CA LEU A 244 6.29 -2.66 -9.28
C LEU A 244 7.29 -2.60 -8.12
N ARG A 245 6.97 -1.82 -7.10
CA ARG A 245 7.77 -1.74 -5.87
C ARG A 245 7.46 -2.90 -4.92
N PHE A 246 8.48 -3.35 -4.19
CA PHE A 246 8.37 -4.39 -3.20
C PHE A 246 9.31 -4.14 -2.02
N ALA A 247 9.05 -4.80 -0.89
CA ALA A 247 9.93 -4.80 0.26
C ALA A 247 10.51 -6.19 0.50
N ILE A 248 11.76 -6.27 0.96
CA ILE A 248 12.39 -7.52 1.39
C ILE A 248 12.38 -7.57 2.91
N ARG A 249 11.90 -8.66 3.48
CA ARG A 249 11.77 -8.84 4.93
C ARG A 249 12.41 -10.15 5.40
N GLU A 250 13.01 -10.09 6.59
CA GLU A 250 13.56 -11.25 7.31
C GLU A 250 13.29 -11.07 8.81
N GLY A 251 12.89 -12.15 9.50
CA GLY A 251 12.73 -12.13 10.95
C GLY A 251 11.76 -11.06 11.46
N GLY A 252 10.76 -10.70 10.63
CA GLY A 252 9.79 -9.64 10.92
C GLY A 252 10.26 -8.21 10.65
N ARG A 253 11.50 -8.00 10.17
CA ARG A 253 12.06 -6.66 9.87
C ARG A 253 12.18 -6.44 8.37
N THR A 254 12.03 -5.19 7.93
CA THR A 254 12.33 -4.78 6.56
C THR A 254 13.83 -4.57 6.42
N VAL A 255 14.43 -5.29 5.48
CA VAL A 255 15.89 -5.31 5.27
C VAL A 255 16.30 -4.64 3.96
N ALA A 256 15.38 -4.54 2.99
CA ALA A 256 15.63 -3.82 1.75
C ALA A 256 14.31 -3.33 1.12
N SER A 257 14.40 -2.36 0.22
CA SER A 257 13.33 -1.88 -0.63
C SER A 257 13.74 -2.01 -2.09
N GLY A 258 12.87 -2.54 -2.94
CA GLY A 258 13.19 -2.82 -4.33
C GLY A 258 12.11 -2.39 -5.32
N VAL A 259 12.49 -2.36 -6.58
CA VAL A 259 11.59 -2.17 -7.72
C VAL A 259 11.92 -3.21 -8.80
N VAL A 260 10.87 -3.82 -9.37
CA VAL A 260 11.01 -4.72 -10.52
C VAL A 260 11.52 -3.91 -11.71
N HIS A 261 12.66 -4.29 -12.26
CA HIS A 261 13.29 -3.60 -13.38
C HIS A 261 12.93 -4.25 -14.72
N ASN A 262 13.06 -5.57 -14.79
CA ASN A 262 12.82 -6.36 -16.00
C ASN A 262 12.28 -7.74 -15.62
N ILE A 263 11.28 -8.24 -16.36
CA ILE A 263 10.67 -9.55 -16.11
C ILE A 263 11.33 -10.59 -17.01
N ILE A 264 11.80 -11.68 -16.41
CA ILE A 264 12.49 -12.77 -17.12
C ILE A 264 11.50 -13.91 -17.43
N GLU A 265 10.76 -14.38 -16.41
CA GLU A 265 9.77 -15.48 -16.51
C GLU A 265 8.55 -15.26 -15.61
#